data_AF-A0A2P5E5Q4-F1
#
_entry.id   AF-A0A2P5E5Q4-F1
#
_cell.length_a   1.000
_cell.length_b   1.000
_cell.length_c   1.000
_cell.angle_alpha   90.00
_cell.angle_beta   90.00
_cell.angle_gamma   90.00
#
_symmetry.space_group_name_H-M   'P 1'
#
loop_
_entity.id
_entity.type
_entity.pdbx_description
1 polymer ?
#
loop_
_entity_poly.entity_id
_entity_poly.type
_entity_poly.pdbx_seq_one_letter_code
_entity_poly.pdbx_strand_id
1 'polypeptide(L)'
;MLSAKELLSIIESSLLGPSPPSPAQKVDLLDAIHSSLPAFQSLLSHPTPKPSDRDKVQSREVRLLDSSPILLDERDVQIALQLSEYLHLNEIECVRLLQHSNQEWGLMGQEPLEVLRLLEGRWYTDRKDLLTALYTLLKAVALDQGLDADLFCDIQSYLEDLISSGLRQRLISLIKELNREEPADLGGPQCERYILDSRGALVERQAVIYSERLVLGHCLILSFLLVGAGPKDIKDIFSLLKDSAGELSDNDDVLKHKITFSLLFSLVIALVSDAQSEEPVLSCDASFRNEFHETVMAVGMNPSVEHYVDCVRLAWAVHLMLIQDATGASTISNASSNGFACLHSCLEVFVSNNVFLFMLDKFLRSPIYQNDSEDIDHLCIYHLHKLMTCFLSHPLARDKVKESKERAMSILSPYCSARQSFWLFGNDELWEFLNFAGEHHTNFQTPLPFLNTLSTLAYCQEGASKVYELLKGKAFHPVRSTLFGYLSLYDDKIKQSLQTAEAMLPEFPEGDAKALVAYLNVHHKVVENGNPIDREYWLSGIVPLFKLLGYKNVPPYLKVDNCVLMLLPPTGALRNAIEISPDLKETIWSYLEHDDLPMFVGLCAQPRDTEIHARFVNNLKQI
;
A
#
# COMPACT_ATOMS: atom_id res chain seq x y z
N MET A 1 -11.65 36.68 -9.55
CA MET A 1 -11.50 35.23 -9.32
C MET A 1 -11.80 34.98 -7.85
N LEU A 2 -12.33 33.81 -7.51
CA LEU A 2 -12.39 33.34 -6.13
C LEU A 2 -10.95 33.09 -5.64
N SER A 3 -10.71 33.21 -4.33
CA SER A 3 -9.47 32.73 -3.71
C SER A 3 -9.48 31.20 -3.62
N ALA A 4 -8.30 30.59 -3.56
CA ALA A 4 -8.15 29.13 -3.39
C ALA A 4 -8.85 28.63 -2.10
N LYS A 5 -8.80 29.44 -1.04
CA LYS A 5 -9.45 29.20 0.25
C LYS A 5 -10.98 29.23 0.19
N GLU A 6 -11.57 30.18 -0.54
CA GLU A 6 -13.03 30.23 -0.76
C GLU A 6 -13.49 29.04 -1.60
N LEU A 7 -12.74 28.72 -2.67
CA LEU A 7 -12.99 27.57 -3.52
C LEU A 7 -12.95 26.25 -2.73
N LEU A 8 -11.92 26.04 -1.92
CA LEU A 8 -11.83 24.87 -1.03
C LEU A 8 -13.01 24.81 -0.06
N SER A 9 -13.36 25.92 0.60
CA SER A 9 -14.49 26.00 1.53
C SER A 9 -15.83 25.65 0.86
N ILE A 10 -16.05 26.05 -0.39
CA ILE A 10 -17.27 25.71 -1.16
C ILE A 10 -17.28 24.21 -1.49
N ILE A 11 -16.14 23.64 -1.90
CA ILE A 11 -15.98 22.22 -2.22
C ILE A 11 -16.19 21.34 -0.97
N GLU A 12 -15.50 21.64 0.14
CA GLU A 12 -15.61 20.87 1.39
C GLU A 12 -17.03 20.92 1.96
N SER A 13 -17.67 22.10 1.99
CA SER A 13 -19.04 22.24 2.52
C SER A 13 -20.12 21.59 1.66
N SER A 14 -19.82 21.29 0.39
CA SER A 14 -20.75 20.66 -0.56
C SER A 14 -20.53 19.16 -0.75
N LEU A 15 -19.29 18.68 -0.63
CA LEU A 15 -18.91 17.28 -0.88
C LEU A 15 -18.56 16.48 0.39
N LEU A 16 -18.07 17.13 1.45
CA LEU A 16 -17.70 16.50 2.72
C LEU A 16 -18.70 16.81 3.85
N GLY A 17 -19.82 17.46 3.52
CA GLY A 17 -20.88 17.79 4.48
C GLY A 17 -21.65 16.55 4.98
N PRO A 18 -22.17 16.56 6.21
CA PRO A 18 -22.92 15.43 6.80
C PRO A 18 -24.33 15.23 6.22
N SER A 19 -24.67 15.96 5.16
CA SER A 19 -25.96 15.95 4.46
C SER A 19 -25.72 16.29 2.99
N PRO A 20 -26.45 15.68 2.04
CA PRO A 20 -26.26 15.95 0.60
C PRO A 20 -26.47 17.45 0.28
N PRO A 21 -25.72 18.01 -0.69
CA PRO A 21 -25.73 19.43 -0.99
C PRO A 21 -27.11 19.88 -1.49
N SER A 22 -27.58 21.01 -0.96
CA SER A 22 -28.83 21.63 -1.41
C SER A 22 -28.72 22.13 -2.87
N PRO A 23 -29.84 22.31 -3.60
CA PRO A 23 -29.79 22.75 -4.99
C PRO A 23 -29.07 24.10 -5.22
N ALA A 24 -29.05 24.99 -4.22
CA ALA A 24 -28.26 26.22 -4.28
C ALA A 24 -26.76 25.91 -4.21
N GLN A 25 -26.33 25.13 -3.22
CA GLN A 25 -24.92 24.73 -3.08
C GLN A 25 -24.39 23.98 -4.30
N LYS A 26 -25.21 23.18 -5.00
CA LYS A 26 -24.82 22.55 -6.27
C LYS A 26 -24.47 23.58 -7.35
N VAL A 27 -25.28 24.64 -7.49
CA VAL A 27 -25.02 25.74 -8.44
C VAL A 27 -23.79 26.54 -8.01
N ASP A 28 -23.72 26.94 -6.74
CA ASP A 28 -22.59 27.68 -6.18
C ASP A 28 -21.26 26.91 -6.36
N LEU A 29 -21.28 25.58 -6.20
CA LEU A 29 -20.15 24.68 -6.41
C LEU A 29 -19.71 24.63 -7.88
N LEU A 30 -20.64 24.41 -8.81
CA LEU A 30 -20.32 24.34 -10.24
C LEU A 30 -19.82 25.69 -10.78
N ASP A 31 -20.45 26.80 -10.40
CA ASP A 31 -19.98 28.15 -10.75
C ASP A 31 -18.59 28.45 -10.16
N ALA A 32 -18.30 28.00 -8.93
CA ALA A 32 -16.97 28.13 -8.32
C ALA A 32 -15.90 27.30 -9.06
N ILE A 33 -16.22 26.06 -9.44
CA ILE A 33 -15.34 25.14 -10.16
C ILE A 33 -15.05 25.65 -11.59
N HIS A 34 -16.09 26.07 -12.33
CA HIS A 34 -15.93 26.61 -13.69
C HIS A 34 -15.19 27.96 -13.70
N SER A 35 -15.49 28.87 -12.78
CA SER A 35 -14.77 30.15 -12.67
C SER A 35 -13.31 30.00 -12.22
N SER A 36 -12.96 28.87 -11.61
CA SER A 36 -11.60 28.50 -11.19
C SER A 36 -10.84 27.64 -12.20
N LEU A 37 -11.45 27.27 -13.34
CA LEU A 37 -10.83 26.45 -14.39
C LEU A 37 -9.43 26.94 -14.82
N PRO A 38 -9.16 28.26 -15.00
CA PRO A 38 -7.81 28.72 -15.35
C PRO A 38 -6.75 28.44 -14.28
N ALA A 39 -7.14 28.40 -13.00
CA ALA A 39 -6.24 28.07 -11.89
C ALA A 39 -5.90 26.57 -11.87
N PHE A 40 -6.87 25.70 -12.16
CA PHE A 40 -6.63 24.26 -12.29
C PHE A 40 -5.89 23.86 -13.57
N GLN A 41 -6.10 24.56 -14.69
CA GLN A 41 -5.35 24.33 -15.93
C GLN A 41 -3.89 24.78 -15.84
N SER A 42 -3.63 25.92 -15.18
CA SER A 42 -2.26 26.41 -14.97
C SER A 42 -1.54 25.72 -13.81
N LEU A 43 -2.27 25.28 -12.78
CA LEU A 43 -1.85 24.61 -11.55
C LEU A 43 -0.43 24.99 -11.08
N LEU A 44 -0.37 26.02 -10.26
CA LEU A 44 0.86 26.59 -9.68
C LEU A 44 1.92 27.00 -10.73
N SER A 45 1.52 27.23 -12.00
CA SER A 45 2.39 27.84 -13.01
C SER A 45 2.45 29.35 -12.79
N HIS A 46 3.45 29.77 -12.02
CA HIS A 46 3.65 31.17 -11.66
C HIS A 46 4.74 31.82 -12.51
N PRO A 47 4.59 33.10 -12.90
CA PRO A 47 5.61 33.81 -13.66
C PRO A 47 6.86 34.05 -12.80
N THR A 48 8.04 33.94 -13.41
CA THR A 48 9.34 34.13 -12.75
C THR A 48 9.74 35.62 -12.66
N PRO A 49 10.77 35.97 -11.85
CA PRO A 49 11.26 37.35 -11.70
C PRO A 49 11.73 37.91 -13.04
N LYS A 50 11.40 39.17 -13.32
CA LYS A 50 11.60 39.75 -14.65
C LYS A 50 12.08 41.20 -14.55
N PRO A 51 13.22 41.57 -15.16
CA PRO A 51 13.78 42.93 -15.07
C PRO A 51 12.77 44.04 -15.43
N SER A 52 11.99 43.86 -16.49
CA SER A 52 10.97 44.85 -16.91
C SER A 52 9.83 45.06 -15.93
N ASP A 53 9.68 44.17 -14.95
CA ASP A 53 8.61 44.18 -13.96
C ASP A 53 9.17 44.62 -12.60
N ARG A 54 10.39 44.18 -12.26
CA ARG A 54 11.27 44.77 -11.24
C ARG A 54 11.40 46.29 -11.39
N ASP A 55 11.66 46.77 -12.61
CA ASP A 55 11.75 48.21 -12.93
C ASP A 55 10.44 48.96 -12.58
N LYS A 56 9.27 48.35 -12.83
CA LYS A 56 7.95 48.96 -12.53
C LYS A 56 7.72 49.06 -11.03
N VAL A 57 8.00 47.99 -10.29
CA VAL A 57 7.89 47.99 -8.82
C VAL A 57 8.83 49.03 -8.22
N GLN A 58 10.07 49.13 -8.71
CA GLN A 58 10.99 50.21 -8.31
C GLN A 58 10.49 51.62 -8.67
N SER A 59 9.74 51.79 -9.77
CA SER A 59 9.12 53.07 -10.13
C SER A 59 7.86 53.43 -9.30
N ARG A 60 7.45 52.57 -8.36
CA ARG A 60 6.34 52.74 -7.40
C ARG A 60 4.92 52.85 -7.99
N GLU A 61 4.76 52.81 -9.32
CA GLU A 61 3.46 52.74 -9.99
C GLU A 61 3.30 51.38 -10.69
N VAL A 62 2.54 50.47 -10.05
CA VAL A 62 2.27 49.12 -10.60
C VAL A 62 0.86 49.09 -11.19
N ARG A 63 0.72 48.54 -12.40
CA ARG A 63 -0.58 48.32 -13.05
C ARG A 63 -0.79 46.82 -13.26
N LEU A 64 -1.71 46.25 -12.51
CA LEU A 64 -2.26 44.92 -12.76
C LEU A 64 -3.22 44.98 -13.97
N LEU A 65 -3.61 43.82 -14.52
CA LEU A 65 -4.69 43.78 -15.51
C LEU A 65 -6.00 44.33 -14.90
N ASP A 66 -6.77 45.02 -15.73
CA ASP A 66 -8.14 45.48 -15.49
C ASP A 66 -8.38 46.29 -14.20
N SER A 67 -7.34 46.92 -13.65
CA SER A 67 -7.39 47.66 -12.38
C SER A 67 -6.58 48.96 -12.39
N SER A 68 -6.92 49.87 -11.47
CA SER A 68 -6.28 51.19 -11.35
C SER A 68 -4.81 51.09 -10.91
N PRO A 69 -3.95 52.07 -11.25
CA PRO A 69 -2.56 52.07 -10.81
C PRO A 69 -2.43 52.02 -9.29
N ILE A 70 -1.65 51.05 -8.81
CA ILE A 70 -1.29 50.88 -7.41
C ILE A 70 -0.04 51.75 -7.17
N LEU A 71 -0.16 52.68 -6.24
CA LEU A 71 0.96 53.46 -5.73
C LEU A 71 1.54 52.76 -4.51
N LEU A 72 2.79 52.33 -4.59
CA LEU A 72 3.51 51.65 -3.51
C LEU A 72 4.33 52.64 -2.69
N ASP A 73 4.44 52.40 -1.39
CA ASP A 73 5.41 53.11 -0.56
C ASP A 73 6.82 52.48 -0.68
N GLU A 74 7.82 53.05 -0.01
CA GLU A 74 9.20 52.57 -0.11
C GLU A 74 9.44 51.22 0.59
N ARG A 75 8.60 50.87 1.58
CA ARG A 75 8.63 49.62 2.33
C ARG A 75 7.95 48.50 1.53
N ASP A 76 6.80 48.79 0.93
CA ASP A 76 6.08 47.85 0.05
C ASP A 76 6.98 47.37 -1.11
N VAL A 77 7.74 48.30 -1.71
CA VAL A 77 8.73 47.99 -2.76
C VAL A 77 9.85 47.08 -2.22
N GLN A 78 10.38 47.36 -1.02
CA GLN A 78 11.42 46.52 -0.42
C GLN A 78 10.90 45.10 -0.14
N ILE A 79 9.70 44.98 0.45
CA ILE A 79 9.06 43.69 0.76
C ILE A 79 8.78 42.90 -0.53
N ALA A 80 8.22 43.52 -1.57
CA ALA A 80 7.92 42.85 -2.83
C ALA A 80 9.18 42.35 -3.56
N LEU A 81 10.28 43.10 -3.53
CA LEU A 81 11.55 42.69 -4.13
C LEU A 81 12.23 41.56 -3.34
N GLN A 82 12.22 41.61 -2.01
CA GLN A 82 12.77 40.56 -1.16
C GLN A 82 11.96 39.26 -1.25
N LEU A 83 10.62 39.36 -1.31
CA LEU A 83 9.72 38.22 -1.48
C LEU A 83 9.89 37.56 -2.86
N SER A 84 10.12 38.36 -3.92
CA SER A 84 10.45 37.87 -5.27
C SER A 84 11.72 37.01 -5.27
N GLU A 85 12.71 37.35 -4.44
CA GLU A 85 13.98 36.62 -4.32
C GLU A 85 13.88 35.35 -3.47
N TYR A 86 12.99 35.30 -2.46
CA TYR A 86 12.78 34.10 -1.62
C TYR A 86 11.81 33.06 -2.21
N LEU A 87 10.87 33.50 -3.06
CA LEU A 87 9.88 32.63 -3.72
C LEU A 87 10.19 32.36 -5.21
N HIS A 88 11.22 33.00 -5.78
CA HIS A 88 11.47 33.04 -7.23
C HIS A 88 10.20 33.43 -8.04
N LEU A 89 9.48 34.43 -7.54
CA LEU A 89 8.18 34.86 -8.05
C LEU A 89 8.29 36.23 -8.74
N ASN A 90 7.52 36.47 -9.80
CA ASN A 90 7.47 37.75 -10.48
C ASN A 90 7.10 38.90 -9.53
N GLU A 91 7.80 40.02 -9.66
CA GLU A 91 7.67 41.18 -8.78
C GLU A 91 6.24 41.77 -8.76
N ILE A 92 5.47 41.65 -9.85
CA ILE A 92 4.06 42.11 -9.90
C ILE A 92 3.12 41.15 -9.14
N GLU A 93 3.40 39.84 -9.13
CA GLU A 93 2.64 38.87 -8.35
C GLU A 93 2.95 39.01 -6.84
N CYS A 94 4.20 39.31 -6.48
CA CYS A 94 4.56 39.69 -5.11
C CYS A 94 3.77 40.92 -4.62
N VAL A 95 3.59 41.93 -5.48
CA VAL A 95 2.76 43.11 -5.18
C VAL A 95 1.27 42.75 -5.04
N ARG A 96 0.73 41.86 -5.89
CA ARG A 96 -0.66 41.36 -5.77
C ARG A 96 -0.87 40.62 -4.44
N LEU A 97 0.06 39.74 -4.06
CA LEU A 97 0.02 38.98 -2.81
C LEU A 97 0.09 39.90 -1.58
N LEU A 98 0.97 40.91 -1.61
CA LEU A 98 1.05 41.97 -0.60
C LEU A 98 -0.27 42.75 -0.47
N GLN A 99 -0.85 43.19 -1.59
CA GLN A 99 -2.11 43.94 -1.61
C GLN A 99 -3.27 43.12 -1.02
N HIS A 100 -3.43 41.86 -1.45
CA HIS A 100 -4.50 40.97 -1.00
C HIS A 100 -4.38 40.67 0.50
N SER A 101 -3.17 40.36 0.97
CA SER A 101 -2.92 40.05 2.38
C SER A 101 -3.12 41.28 3.27
N ASN A 102 -2.80 42.49 2.79
CA ASN A 102 -3.07 43.73 3.52
C ASN A 102 -4.58 44.05 3.60
N GLN A 103 -5.36 43.68 2.58
CA GLN A 103 -6.82 43.80 2.58
C GLN A 103 -7.49 42.84 3.58
N GLU A 104 -7.02 41.60 3.70
CA GLU A 104 -7.55 40.63 4.67
C GLU A 104 -7.07 40.86 6.10
N TRP A 105 -5.78 41.14 6.30
CA TRP A 105 -5.13 41.08 7.62
C TRP A 105 -4.79 42.44 8.23
N GLY A 106 -4.85 43.53 7.45
CA GLY A 106 -4.62 44.90 7.96
C GLY A 106 -3.21 45.10 8.51
N LEU A 107 -2.19 44.80 7.70
CA LEU A 107 -0.76 44.71 8.05
C LEU A 107 -0.09 46.05 8.43
N MET A 108 -0.90 47.09 8.62
CA MET A 108 -0.52 48.46 8.96
C MET A 108 0.13 48.54 10.35
N GLY A 109 1.43 48.79 10.39
CA GLY A 109 2.18 49.05 11.63
C GLY A 109 2.95 47.86 12.21
N GLN A 110 2.90 46.67 11.59
CA GLN A 110 3.80 45.55 11.91
C GLN A 110 5.25 45.83 11.47
N GLU A 111 6.19 44.98 11.87
CA GLU A 111 7.58 45.04 11.38
C GLU A 111 7.72 44.48 9.94
N PRO A 112 8.64 44.99 9.09
CA PRO A 112 8.76 44.52 7.70
C PRO A 112 9.05 43.02 7.56
N LEU A 113 9.87 42.45 8.45
CA LEU A 113 10.21 41.03 8.47
C LEU A 113 9.02 40.14 8.89
N GLU A 114 8.17 40.63 9.79
CA GLU A 114 6.94 39.95 10.22
C GLU A 114 5.95 39.87 9.05
N VAL A 115 5.72 41.00 8.38
CA VAL A 115 4.90 41.07 7.16
C VAL A 115 5.42 40.12 6.10
N LEU A 116 6.73 40.12 5.81
CA LEU A 116 7.30 39.26 4.78
C LEU A 116 7.12 37.76 5.08
N ARG A 117 7.31 37.32 6.34
CA ARG A 117 7.06 35.92 6.73
C ARG A 117 5.58 35.53 6.65
N LEU A 118 4.67 36.45 6.97
CA LEU A 118 3.24 36.22 6.81
C LEU A 118 2.83 36.08 5.32
N LEU A 119 3.50 36.80 4.41
CA LEU A 119 3.28 36.67 2.96
C LEU A 119 3.81 35.33 2.40
N GLU A 120 4.98 34.87 2.86
CA GLU A 120 5.47 33.52 2.53
C GLU A 120 4.53 32.42 3.08
N GLY A 121 4.05 32.58 4.32
CA GLY A 121 3.05 31.68 4.89
C GLY A 121 1.71 31.69 4.14
N ARG A 122 1.30 32.85 3.61
CA ARG A 122 0.12 32.97 2.76
C ARG A 122 0.30 32.23 1.44
N TRP A 123 1.44 32.43 0.78
CA TRP A 123 1.77 31.77 -0.49
C TRP A 123 1.65 30.25 -0.43
N TYR A 124 2.28 29.62 0.56
CA TYR A 124 2.19 28.17 0.77
C TYR A 124 0.80 27.70 1.22
N THR A 125 0.00 28.57 1.87
CA THR A 125 -1.40 28.27 2.18
C THR A 125 -2.27 28.28 0.92
N ASP A 126 -2.24 29.33 0.10
CA ASP A 126 -3.05 29.42 -1.12
C ASP A 126 -2.68 28.31 -2.14
N ARG A 127 -1.39 27.93 -2.22
CA ARG A 127 -0.91 26.75 -2.97
C ARG A 127 -1.57 25.47 -2.46
N LYS A 128 -1.47 25.20 -1.15
CA LYS A 128 -2.05 24.02 -0.51
C LYS A 128 -3.56 23.96 -0.66
N ASP A 129 -4.26 25.07 -0.50
CA ASP A 129 -5.73 25.11 -0.59
C ASP A 129 -6.20 24.75 -2.01
N LEU A 130 -5.52 25.22 -3.06
CA LEU A 130 -5.82 24.85 -4.45
C LEU A 130 -5.51 23.37 -4.76
N LEU A 131 -4.40 22.84 -4.23
CA LEU A 131 -4.08 21.41 -4.38
C LEU A 131 -5.09 20.52 -3.63
N THR A 132 -5.53 20.95 -2.45
CA THR A 132 -6.53 20.25 -1.64
C THR A 132 -7.91 20.30 -2.32
N ALA A 133 -8.27 21.43 -2.93
CA ALA A 133 -9.49 21.56 -3.73
C ALA A 133 -9.49 20.58 -4.92
N LEU A 134 -8.40 20.50 -5.69
CA LEU A 134 -8.27 19.54 -6.79
C LEU A 134 -8.34 18.08 -6.31
N TYR A 135 -7.63 17.76 -5.21
CA TYR A 135 -7.62 16.44 -4.60
C TYR A 135 -9.02 16.01 -4.15
N THR A 136 -9.75 16.88 -3.44
CA THR A 136 -11.10 16.57 -2.95
C THR A 136 -12.09 16.36 -4.10
N LEU A 137 -12.00 17.14 -5.19
CA LEU A 137 -12.82 16.92 -6.39
C LEU A 137 -12.53 15.56 -7.04
N LEU A 138 -11.25 15.27 -7.32
CA LEU A 138 -10.83 13.99 -7.90
C LEU A 138 -11.26 12.81 -7.01
N LYS A 139 -11.12 12.94 -5.69
CA LYS A 139 -11.44 11.91 -4.70
C LYS A 139 -12.95 11.61 -4.63
N ALA A 140 -13.77 12.66 -4.66
CA ALA A 140 -15.23 12.53 -4.52
C ALA A 140 -15.85 11.70 -5.66
N VAL A 141 -15.35 11.88 -6.89
CA VAL A 141 -15.78 11.11 -8.07
C VAL A 141 -15.06 9.75 -8.14
N ALA A 142 -13.73 9.71 -8.07
CA ALA A 142 -12.95 8.50 -8.35
C ALA A 142 -13.08 7.40 -7.28
N LEU A 143 -13.59 7.71 -6.09
CA LEU A 143 -13.88 6.73 -5.02
C LEU A 143 -15.38 6.51 -4.77
N ASP A 144 -16.27 7.09 -5.61
CA ASP A 144 -17.73 7.14 -5.42
C ASP A 144 -18.14 7.39 -3.96
N GLN A 145 -18.01 8.66 -3.52
CA GLN A 145 -18.35 9.03 -2.15
C GLN A 145 -19.87 9.14 -1.88
N GLY A 146 -20.70 8.48 -2.69
CA GLY A 146 -22.16 8.49 -2.53
C GLY A 146 -22.80 9.83 -2.94
N LEU A 147 -22.23 10.45 -3.98
CA LEU A 147 -22.78 11.70 -4.53
C LEU A 147 -24.14 11.46 -5.21
N ASP A 148 -24.90 12.54 -5.30
CA ASP A 148 -26.11 12.58 -6.12
C ASP A 148 -25.76 12.44 -7.61
N ALA A 149 -26.49 11.60 -8.35
CA ALA A 149 -26.06 11.12 -9.67
C ALA A 149 -25.90 12.24 -10.72
N ASP A 150 -26.75 13.26 -10.70
CA ASP A 150 -26.63 14.41 -11.61
C ASP A 150 -25.33 15.18 -11.32
N LEU A 151 -25.08 15.48 -10.02
CA LEU A 151 -23.87 16.18 -9.58
C LEU A 151 -22.59 15.37 -9.82
N PHE A 152 -22.65 14.04 -9.67
CA PHE A 152 -21.55 13.14 -9.99
C PHE A 152 -21.16 13.26 -11.47
N CYS A 153 -22.16 13.23 -12.37
CA CYS A 153 -21.93 13.37 -13.81
C CYS A 153 -21.35 14.74 -14.18
N ASP A 154 -21.87 15.83 -13.59
CA ASP A 154 -21.37 17.20 -13.84
C ASP A 154 -19.90 17.36 -13.41
N ILE A 155 -19.53 16.88 -12.21
CA ILE A 155 -18.15 16.96 -11.71
C ILE A 155 -17.23 15.99 -12.47
N GLN A 156 -17.69 14.78 -12.80
CA GLN A 156 -16.94 13.83 -13.62
C GLN A 156 -16.60 14.44 -14.99
N SER A 157 -17.60 14.96 -15.71
CA SER A 157 -17.44 15.61 -17.01
C SER A 157 -16.41 16.75 -16.97
N TYR A 158 -16.49 17.62 -15.94
CA TYR A 158 -15.50 18.68 -15.72
C TYR A 158 -14.08 18.14 -15.51
N LEU A 159 -13.91 17.07 -14.73
CA LEU A 159 -12.61 16.46 -14.45
C LEU A 159 -12.05 15.73 -15.68
N GLU A 160 -12.89 15.11 -16.50
CA GLU A 160 -12.49 14.48 -17.77
C GLU A 160 -12.03 15.53 -18.80
N ASP A 161 -12.75 16.65 -18.93
CA ASP A 161 -12.33 17.80 -19.75
C ASP A 161 -11.00 18.39 -19.24
N LEU A 162 -10.85 18.55 -17.92
CA LEU A 162 -9.63 19.07 -17.31
C LEU A 162 -8.42 18.12 -17.53
N ILE A 163 -8.61 16.80 -17.36
CA ILE A 163 -7.60 15.79 -17.68
C ILE A 163 -7.24 15.83 -19.17
N SER A 164 -8.23 15.89 -20.06
CA SER A 164 -8.06 15.98 -21.51
C SER A 164 -7.35 17.26 -21.96
N SER A 165 -7.54 18.37 -21.22
CA SER A 165 -6.81 19.63 -21.46
C SER A 165 -5.33 19.58 -21.06
N GLY A 166 -4.87 18.51 -20.39
CA GLY A 166 -3.47 18.25 -20.08
C GLY A 166 -3.11 18.21 -18.59
N LEU A 167 -4.07 18.12 -17.66
CA LEU A 167 -3.81 18.16 -16.22
C LEU A 167 -2.71 17.20 -15.77
N ARG A 168 -2.72 15.93 -16.22
CA ARG A 168 -1.67 14.94 -15.87
C ARG A 168 -0.27 15.42 -16.21
N GLN A 169 -0.12 16.03 -17.37
CA GLN A 169 1.15 16.53 -17.87
C GLN A 169 1.63 17.73 -17.04
N ARG A 170 0.71 18.58 -16.56
CA ARG A 170 1.01 19.61 -15.55
C ARG A 170 1.39 18.99 -14.20
N LEU A 171 0.65 18.01 -13.69
CA LEU A 171 0.94 17.30 -12.42
C LEU A 171 2.35 16.67 -12.44
N ILE A 172 2.71 15.93 -13.50
CA ILE A 172 4.02 15.29 -13.67
C ILE A 172 5.15 16.34 -13.70
N SER A 173 4.95 17.43 -14.45
CA SER A 173 5.93 18.54 -14.51
C SER A 173 6.08 19.20 -13.14
N LEU A 174 4.97 19.45 -12.44
CA LEU A 174 4.95 20.12 -11.15
C LEU A 174 5.65 19.30 -10.05
N ILE A 175 5.53 17.96 -10.03
CA ILE A 175 6.29 17.11 -9.10
C ILE A 175 7.81 17.21 -9.36
N LYS A 176 8.24 17.42 -10.62
CA LYS A 176 9.66 17.68 -10.98
C LYS A 176 10.11 19.11 -10.68
N GLU A 177 9.22 20.09 -10.83
CA GLU A 177 9.47 21.50 -10.50
C GLU A 177 9.65 21.70 -8.99
N LEU A 178 8.71 21.20 -8.18
CA LEU A 178 8.75 21.30 -6.71
C LEU A 178 9.96 20.60 -6.10
N ASN A 179 10.52 19.56 -6.75
CA ASN A 179 11.77 18.94 -6.30
C ASN A 179 12.96 19.93 -6.30
N ARG A 180 12.92 20.94 -7.17
CA ARG A 180 13.96 22.00 -7.27
C ARG A 180 13.73 23.15 -6.30
N GLU A 181 12.55 23.24 -5.66
CA GLU A 181 12.31 24.19 -4.57
C GLU A 181 13.03 23.78 -3.27
N GLU A 182 13.70 22.62 -3.24
CA GLU A 182 14.62 22.23 -2.17
C GLU A 182 15.74 23.29 -1.95
N PRO A 183 16.23 23.46 -0.71
CA PRO A 183 17.05 24.61 -0.31
C PRO A 183 18.46 24.69 -0.95
N ALA A 184 18.84 23.72 -1.78
CA ALA A 184 20.08 23.76 -2.56
C ALA A 184 19.94 24.49 -3.90
N ASP A 185 18.77 24.39 -4.56
CA ASP A 185 18.66 24.61 -6.01
C ASP A 185 17.96 25.93 -6.38
N LEU A 186 16.77 26.21 -5.85
CA LEU A 186 16.03 27.47 -6.13
C LEU A 186 16.02 28.48 -4.98
N GLY A 187 16.05 28.01 -3.72
CA GLY A 187 16.01 28.92 -2.55
C GLY A 187 17.33 29.68 -2.31
N GLY A 188 18.45 29.16 -2.79
CA GLY A 188 19.78 29.71 -2.56
C GLY A 188 20.20 29.72 -1.08
N PRO A 189 21.43 30.20 -0.76
CA PRO A 189 21.99 30.16 0.58
C PRO A 189 21.39 31.19 1.57
N GLN A 190 20.23 31.78 1.26
CA GLN A 190 19.54 32.78 2.09
C GLN A 190 18.06 32.49 2.37
N CYS A 191 17.45 31.46 1.78
CA CYS A 191 16.09 31.05 2.20
C CYS A 191 16.09 30.53 3.65
N GLU A 192 15.05 30.88 4.41
CA GLU A 192 14.86 30.33 5.74
C GLU A 192 14.44 28.84 5.64
N ARG A 193 15.09 27.96 6.41
CA ARG A 193 14.74 26.52 6.47
C ARG A 193 13.31 26.30 6.99
N TYR A 194 12.84 27.23 7.80
CA TYR A 194 11.52 27.20 8.42
C TYR A 194 10.73 28.44 8.02
N ILE A 195 9.45 28.24 7.72
CA ILE A 195 8.49 29.28 7.36
C ILE A 195 7.38 29.33 8.42
N LEU A 196 6.67 30.44 8.53
CA LEU A 196 5.42 30.49 9.29
C LEU A 196 4.28 30.03 8.38
N ASP A 197 3.34 29.22 8.88
CA ASP A 197 2.06 29.02 8.19
C ASP A 197 1.13 30.23 8.41
N SER A 198 -0.01 30.28 7.70
CA SER A 198 -1.02 31.34 7.84
C SER A 198 -1.71 31.42 9.22
N ARG A 199 -1.35 30.54 10.16
CA ARG A 199 -1.80 30.53 11.56
C ARG A 199 -0.67 30.95 12.53
N GLY A 200 0.51 31.27 12.01
CA GLY A 200 1.70 31.65 12.78
C GLY A 200 2.49 30.46 13.36
N ALA A 201 2.21 29.23 12.93
CA ALA A 201 2.98 28.05 13.35
C ALA A 201 4.24 27.89 12.50
N LEU A 202 5.39 27.67 13.13
CA LEU A 202 6.66 27.45 12.44
C LEU A 202 6.71 26.02 11.87
N VAL A 203 6.89 25.89 10.56
CA VAL A 203 6.96 24.61 9.83
C VAL A 203 8.20 24.55 8.92
N GLU A 204 8.70 23.35 8.64
CA GLU A 204 9.87 23.14 7.79
C GLU A 204 9.49 23.24 6.30
N ARG A 205 10.16 24.12 5.55
CA ARG A 205 9.83 24.40 4.14
C ARG A 205 9.91 23.14 3.26
N GLN A 206 10.89 22.27 3.53
CA GLN A 206 11.05 20.98 2.86
C GLN A 206 9.87 20.03 3.12
N ALA A 207 9.34 19.98 4.35
CA ALA A 207 8.18 19.14 4.68
C ALA A 207 6.89 19.63 4.01
N VAL A 208 6.73 20.96 3.82
CA VAL A 208 5.63 21.53 3.05
C VAL A 208 5.73 21.14 1.57
N ILE A 209 6.91 21.29 0.95
CA ILE A 209 7.17 20.89 -0.43
C ILE A 209 6.92 19.38 -0.64
N TYR A 210 7.32 18.52 0.30
CA TYR A 210 7.04 17.09 0.25
C TYR A 210 5.55 16.77 0.45
N SER A 211 4.83 17.51 1.29
CA SER A 211 3.38 17.38 1.43
C SER A 211 2.64 17.76 0.12
N GLU A 212 3.04 18.85 -0.54
CA GLU A 212 2.49 19.23 -1.86
C GLU A 212 2.78 18.17 -2.93
N ARG A 213 4.03 17.69 -3.03
CA ARG A 213 4.42 16.61 -3.97
C ARG A 213 3.65 15.31 -3.74
N LEU A 214 3.35 14.97 -2.48
CA LEU A 214 2.55 13.80 -2.15
C LEU A 214 1.09 13.94 -2.60
N VAL A 215 0.46 15.09 -2.33
CA VAL A 215 -0.91 15.38 -2.80
C VAL A 215 -0.97 15.35 -4.33
N LEU A 216 0.04 15.86 -5.03
CA LEU A 216 0.13 15.76 -6.50
C LEU A 216 0.23 14.30 -6.99
N GLY A 217 0.96 13.45 -6.27
CA GLY A 217 1.01 12.00 -6.53
C GLY A 217 -0.33 11.31 -6.30
N HIS A 218 -1.08 11.71 -5.28
CA HIS A 218 -2.45 11.23 -5.03
C HIS A 218 -3.43 11.70 -6.13
N CYS A 219 -3.31 12.95 -6.59
CA CYS A 219 -4.07 13.45 -7.74
C CYS A 219 -3.77 12.69 -9.04
N LEU A 220 -2.51 12.29 -9.27
CA LEU A 220 -2.15 11.43 -10.40
C LEU A 220 -2.84 10.07 -10.33
N ILE A 221 -2.77 9.38 -9.18
CA ILE A 221 -3.46 8.11 -8.92
C ILE A 221 -4.95 8.22 -9.28
N LEU A 222 -5.65 9.20 -8.71
CA LEU A 222 -7.09 9.37 -8.92
C LEU A 222 -7.42 9.70 -10.39
N SER A 223 -6.56 10.45 -11.09
CA SER A 223 -6.76 10.76 -12.52
C SER A 223 -6.74 9.52 -13.43
N PHE A 224 -6.10 8.41 -13.02
CA PHE A 224 -6.09 7.14 -13.77
C PHE A 224 -7.27 6.22 -13.45
N LEU A 225 -8.10 6.57 -12.47
CA LEU A 225 -9.39 5.91 -12.24
C LEU A 225 -10.52 6.52 -13.08
N LEU A 226 -10.42 7.82 -13.40
CA LEU A 226 -11.42 8.54 -14.19
C LEU A 226 -11.23 8.36 -15.71
N VAL A 227 -10.00 8.44 -16.21
CA VAL A 227 -9.71 8.42 -17.66
C VAL A 227 -8.63 7.39 -17.97
N GLY A 228 -8.70 6.73 -19.13
CA GLY A 228 -7.63 5.84 -19.62
C GLY A 228 -6.25 6.51 -19.69
N ALA A 229 -5.18 5.70 -19.64
CA ALA A 229 -3.81 6.21 -19.62
C ALA A 229 -3.23 6.41 -21.03
N GLY A 230 -2.61 7.57 -21.29
CA GLY A 230 -1.93 7.81 -22.57
C GLY A 230 -0.53 7.17 -22.61
N PRO A 231 -0.05 6.68 -23.77
CA PRO A 231 1.33 6.19 -23.94
C PRO A 231 2.41 7.18 -23.50
N LYS A 232 2.13 8.49 -23.55
CA LYS A 232 3.02 9.54 -23.06
C LYS A 232 3.06 9.59 -21.53
N ASP A 233 1.89 9.57 -20.88
CA ASP A 233 1.76 9.64 -19.41
C ASP A 233 2.57 8.53 -18.73
N ILE A 234 2.49 7.30 -19.27
CA ILE A 234 3.23 6.14 -18.75
C ILE A 234 4.75 6.35 -18.84
N LYS A 235 5.26 6.83 -19.97
CA LYS A 235 6.70 7.08 -20.17
C LYS A 235 7.20 8.21 -19.27
N ASP A 236 6.43 9.30 -19.17
CA ASP A 236 6.80 10.46 -18.36
C ASP A 236 6.80 10.12 -16.86
N ILE A 237 5.78 9.38 -16.37
CA ILE A 237 5.74 8.89 -14.98
C ILE A 237 6.83 7.84 -14.72
N PHE A 238 7.12 6.94 -15.67
CA PHE A 238 8.24 5.98 -15.51
C PHE A 238 9.59 6.68 -15.44
N SER A 239 9.78 7.80 -16.16
CA SER A 239 10.96 8.65 -15.98
C SER A 239 11.02 9.24 -14.57
N LEU A 240 9.92 9.83 -14.10
CA LEU A 240 9.81 10.46 -12.79
C LEU A 240 10.00 9.45 -11.63
N LEU A 241 9.47 8.24 -11.75
CA LEU A 241 9.71 7.17 -10.79
C LEU A 241 11.20 6.81 -10.70
N LYS A 242 11.90 6.71 -11.84
CA LYS A 242 13.34 6.41 -11.87
C LYS A 242 14.19 7.57 -11.33
N ASP A 243 13.80 8.81 -11.61
CA ASP A 243 14.41 10.00 -11.03
C ASP A 243 14.27 9.98 -9.49
N SER A 244 13.02 9.90 -8.98
CA SER A 244 12.73 9.91 -7.53
C SER A 244 13.33 8.71 -6.78
N ALA A 245 13.30 7.50 -7.35
CA ALA A 245 13.94 6.33 -6.74
C ALA A 245 15.48 6.39 -6.74
N GLY A 246 16.07 7.25 -7.59
CA GLY A 246 17.50 7.55 -7.61
C GLY A 246 17.93 8.55 -6.52
N GLU A 247 16.98 9.34 -6.01
CA GLU A 247 17.17 10.34 -4.95
C GLU A 247 16.98 9.78 -3.53
N LEU A 248 16.57 8.51 -3.40
CA LEU A 248 16.35 7.82 -2.13
C LEU A 248 17.65 7.28 -1.50
N SER A 249 17.95 7.70 -0.27
CA SER A 249 18.95 7.05 0.61
C SER A 249 18.29 6.19 1.71
N ASP A 250 19.07 5.32 2.36
CA ASP A 250 18.58 4.47 3.46
C ASP A 250 18.10 5.24 4.71
N ASN A 251 18.42 6.53 4.83
CA ASN A 251 17.97 7.40 5.94
C ASN A 251 16.85 8.37 5.52
N ASP A 252 16.26 8.21 4.32
CA ASP A 252 15.34 9.20 3.76
C ASP A 252 13.96 9.22 4.41
N ASP A 253 13.34 10.41 4.33
CA ASP A 253 12.02 10.72 4.85
C ASP A 253 10.94 9.72 4.41
N VAL A 254 10.02 9.44 5.31
CA VAL A 254 8.74 8.75 5.07
C VAL A 254 8.00 9.38 3.89
N LEU A 255 8.01 10.72 3.78
CA LEU A 255 7.31 11.42 2.70
C LEU A 255 7.93 11.14 1.32
N LYS A 256 9.27 11.11 1.19
CA LYS A 256 9.93 10.70 -0.07
C LYS A 256 9.53 9.28 -0.49
N HIS A 257 9.40 8.38 0.47
CA HIS A 257 8.93 7.02 0.22
C HIS A 257 7.46 6.99 -0.22
N LYS A 258 6.53 7.69 0.48
CA LYS A 258 5.12 7.81 0.03
C LYS A 258 5.02 8.43 -1.39
N ILE A 259 5.79 9.48 -1.70
CA ILE A 259 5.85 10.09 -3.05
C ILE A 259 6.28 9.05 -4.10
N THR A 260 7.39 8.34 -3.86
CA THR A 260 7.92 7.34 -4.80
C THR A 260 6.95 6.17 -5.00
N PHE A 261 6.27 5.73 -3.94
CA PHE A 261 5.20 4.74 -4.05
C PHE A 261 3.98 5.27 -4.82
N SER A 262 3.58 6.54 -4.65
CA SER A 262 2.43 7.09 -5.39
C SER A 262 2.65 7.09 -6.91
N LEU A 263 3.88 7.32 -7.36
CA LEU A 263 4.30 7.22 -8.76
C LEU A 263 4.30 5.77 -9.26
N LEU A 264 4.79 4.82 -8.44
CA LEU A 264 4.71 3.40 -8.76
C LEU A 264 3.26 2.92 -8.88
N PHE A 265 2.40 3.27 -7.92
CA PHE A 265 1.00 2.87 -7.94
C PHE A 265 0.20 3.54 -9.07
N SER A 266 0.55 4.77 -9.47
CA SER A 266 0.02 5.38 -10.71
C SER A 266 0.27 4.48 -11.94
N LEU A 267 1.48 3.91 -12.07
CA LEU A 267 1.81 2.98 -13.16
C LEU A 267 1.10 1.62 -13.01
N VAL A 268 1.04 1.06 -11.80
CA VAL A 268 0.34 -0.22 -11.53
C VAL A 268 -1.15 -0.09 -11.88
N ILE A 269 -1.80 0.98 -11.43
CA ILE A 269 -3.21 1.27 -11.68
C ILE A 269 -3.45 1.43 -13.18
N ALA A 270 -2.67 2.28 -13.85
CA ALA A 270 -2.82 2.53 -15.28
C ALA A 270 -2.65 1.26 -16.13
N LEU A 271 -1.63 0.44 -15.86
CA LEU A 271 -1.36 -0.79 -16.62
C LEU A 271 -2.41 -1.88 -16.36
N VAL A 272 -2.84 -2.08 -15.11
CA VAL A 272 -3.82 -3.13 -14.75
C VAL A 272 -5.24 -2.72 -15.15
N SER A 273 -5.58 -1.43 -15.12
CA SER A 273 -6.89 -0.95 -15.58
C SER A 273 -6.98 -0.90 -17.11
N ASP A 274 -5.92 -0.50 -17.84
CA ASP A 274 -5.93 -0.52 -19.31
C ASP A 274 -6.17 -1.94 -19.85
N ALA A 275 -5.45 -2.95 -19.33
CA ALA A 275 -5.61 -4.34 -19.77
C ALA A 275 -6.94 -5.00 -19.34
N GLN A 276 -7.85 -4.26 -18.69
CA GLN A 276 -9.19 -4.68 -18.32
C GLN A 276 -10.29 -3.73 -18.86
N SER A 277 -9.92 -2.70 -19.61
CA SER A 277 -10.84 -1.77 -20.25
C SER A 277 -11.54 -2.42 -21.45
N GLU A 278 -12.80 -2.06 -21.70
CA GLU A 278 -13.49 -2.41 -22.94
C GLU A 278 -12.87 -1.68 -24.15
N GLU A 279 -12.31 -0.49 -23.94
CA GLU A 279 -11.51 0.27 -24.90
C GLU A 279 -10.09 0.49 -24.35
N PRO A 280 -9.13 -0.43 -24.61
CA PRO A 280 -7.81 -0.38 -24.00
C PRO A 280 -6.80 0.32 -24.93
N VAL A 281 -6.23 1.45 -24.47
CA VAL A 281 -5.41 2.36 -25.29
C VAL A 281 -3.98 1.85 -25.42
N LEU A 282 -3.34 1.52 -24.28
CA LEU A 282 -1.96 1.03 -24.24
C LEU A 282 -1.86 -0.38 -24.84
N SER A 283 -2.85 -1.22 -24.53
CA SER A 283 -2.94 -2.60 -25.02
C SER A 283 -3.02 -2.69 -26.54
N CYS A 284 -3.63 -1.71 -27.22
CA CYS A 284 -3.74 -1.70 -28.68
C CYS A 284 -2.43 -1.26 -29.38
N ASP A 285 -1.72 -0.26 -28.87
CA ASP A 285 -0.54 0.33 -29.53
C ASP A 285 0.69 -0.61 -29.51
N ALA A 286 0.90 -1.33 -30.60
CA ALA A 286 2.03 -2.23 -30.79
C ALA A 286 3.40 -1.51 -30.83
N SER A 287 3.45 -0.21 -31.16
CA SER A 287 4.68 0.58 -31.09
C SER A 287 5.04 0.87 -29.63
N PHE A 288 4.07 1.35 -28.85
CA PHE A 288 4.21 1.55 -27.41
C PHE A 288 4.63 0.27 -26.69
N ARG A 289 3.95 -0.87 -26.92
CA ARG A 289 4.26 -2.13 -26.22
C ARG A 289 5.70 -2.59 -26.44
N ASN A 290 6.25 -2.43 -27.65
CA ASN A 290 7.63 -2.80 -27.96
C ASN A 290 8.63 -1.84 -27.28
N GLU A 291 8.47 -0.53 -27.52
CA GLU A 291 9.37 0.51 -27.00
C GLU A 291 9.38 0.55 -25.46
N PHE A 292 8.21 0.39 -24.83
CA PHE A 292 8.09 0.37 -23.38
C PHE A 292 8.69 -0.92 -22.78
N HIS A 293 8.52 -2.08 -23.42
CA HIS A 293 9.18 -3.30 -22.97
C HIS A 293 10.72 -3.17 -23.04
N GLU A 294 11.28 -2.65 -24.14
CA GLU A 294 12.72 -2.37 -24.23
C GLU A 294 13.18 -1.39 -23.14
N THR A 295 12.41 -0.33 -22.88
CA THR A 295 12.70 0.72 -21.88
C THR A 295 12.63 0.20 -20.43
N VAL A 296 11.75 -0.76 -20.15
CA VAL A 296 11.54 -1.38 -18.82
C VAL A 296 12.53 -2.54 -18.57
N MET A 297 12.94 -3.27 -19.62
CA MET A 297 13.94 -4.34 -19.53
C MET A 297 15.39 -3.83 -19.59
N ALA A 298 15.61 -2.55 -19.91
CA ALA A 298 16.92 -1.92 -19.77
C ALA A 298 17.37 -1.90 -18.29
N VAL A 299 18.49 -2.58 -18.01
CA VAL A 299 19.07 -2.72 -16.67
C VAL A 299 19.61 -1.37 -16.16
N GLY A 300 19.20 -0.97 -14.96
CA GLY A 300 19.68 0.24 -14.29
C GLY A 300 21.08 0.07 -13.68
N MET A 301 21.80 1.19 -13.57
CA MET A 301 23.12 1.24 -12.89
C MET A 301 22.99 1.35 -11.36
N ASN A 302 21.82 1.72 -10.84
CA ASN A 302 21.57 1.91 -9.41
C ASN A 302 20.62 0.83 -8.88
N PRO A 303 21.04 -0.01 -7.91
CA PRO A 303 20.18 -1.05 -7.35
C PRO A 303 18.97 -0.51 -6.57
N SER A 304 18.97 0.74 -6.04
CA SER A 304 17.75 1.27 -5.39
C SER A 304 16.61 1.42 -6.40
N VAL A 305 16.92 2.05 -7.55
CA VAL A 305 16.01 2.24 -8.68
C VAL A 305 15.53 0.91 -9.25
N GLU A 306 16.43 -0.07 -9.37
CA GLU A 306 16.13 -1.36 -10.01
C GLU A 306 14.97 -2.09 -9.32
N HIS A 307 14.91 -2.09 -7.98
CA HIS A 307 13.79 -2.71 -7.24
C HIS A 307 12.43 -2.04 -7.52
N TYR A 308 12.39 -0.71 -7.68
CA TYR A 308 11.16 -0.01 -8.09
C TYR A 308 10.79 -0.30 -9.54
N VAL A 309 11.78 -0.45 -10.43
CA VAL A 309 11.57 -0.87 -11.82
C VAL A 309 11.09 -2.33 -11.88
N ASP A 310 11.52 -3.21 -10.98
CA ASP A 310 11.02 -4.59 -10.89
C ASP A 310 9.53 -4.66 -10.50
N CYS A 311 9.04 -3.74 -9.65
CA CYS A 311 7.60 -3.60 -9.42
C CYS A 311 6.84 -3.20 -10.69
N VAL A 312 7.44 -2.34 -11.54
CA VAL A 312 6.88 -2.00 -12.86
C VAL A 312 6.97 -3.19 -13.83
N ARG A 313 8.03 -4.01 -13.77
CA ARG A 313 8.16 -5.26 -14.56
C ARG A 313 7.09 -6.29 -14.18
N LEU A 314 6.74 -6.40 -12.90
CA LEU A 314 5.62 -7.23 -12.45
C LEU A 314 4.28 -6.70 -13.00
N ALA A 315 4.02 -5.39 -12.89
CA ALA A 315 2.80 -4.77 -13.46
C ALA A 315 2.72 -4.94 -14.99
N TRP A 316 3.85 -4.78 -15.69
CA TRP A 316 3.95 -4.99 -17.13
C TRP A 316 3.75 -6.45 -17.54
N ALA A 317 4.28 -7.41 -16.78
CA ALA A 317 4.03 -8.82 -17.01
C ALA A 317 2.55 -9.18 -16.85
N VAL A 318 1.88 -8.65 -15.81
CA VAL A 318 0.43 -8.86 -15.61
C VAL A 318 -0.40 -8.20 -16.72
N HIS A 319 -0.04 -6.99 -17.16
CA HIS A 319 -0.65 -6.33 -18.32
C HIS A 319 -0.53 -7.20 -19.60
N LEU A 320 0.66 -7.74 -19.89
CA LEU A 320 0.87 -8.65 -21.02
C LEU A 320 0.08 -9.98 -20.89
N MET A 321 -0.06 -10.54 -19.69
CA MET A 321 -0.87 -11.75 -19.44
C MET A 321 -2.36 -11.50 -19.73
N LEU A 322 -2.91 -10.40 -19.20
CA LEU A 322 -4.32 -10.05 -19.38
C LEU A 322 -4.68 -9.81 -20.86
N ILE A 323 -3.80 -9.14 -21.62
CA ILE A 323 -3.96 -8.98 -23.08
C ILE A 323 -3.92 -10.33 -23.81
N GLN A 324 -3.03 -11.24 -23.40
CA GLN A 324 -2.91 -12.56 -24.02
C GLN A 324 -4.20 -13.39 -23.84
N ASP A 325 -4.76 -13.39 -22.63
CA ASP A 325 -6.03 -14.08 -22.34
C ASP A 325 -7.20 -13.45 -23.10
N ALA A 326 -7.30 -12.11 -23.11
CA ALA A 326 -8.37 -11.38 -23.80
C ALA A 326 -8.37 -11.55 -25.33
N THR A 327 -7.20 -11.70 -25.96
CA THR A 327 -7.08 -11.85 -27.42
C THR A 327 -7.52 -13.23 -27.93
N GLY A 328 -7.39 -14.25 -27.09
CA GLY A 328 -7.73 -15.64 -27.42
C GLY A 328 -6.79 -16.30 -28.45
N ALA A 329 -6.84 -17.64 -28.52
CA ALA A 329 -5.88 -18.45 -29.29
C ALA A 329 -6.10 -18.44 -30.83
N SER A 330 -6.75 -17.41 -31.40
CA SER A 330 -7.32 -17.44 -32.76
C SER A 330 -6.44 -16.84 -33.87
N THR A 331 -5.45 -16.01 -33.54
CA THR A 331 -4.56 -15.32 -34.51
C THR A 331 -3.07 -15.64 -34.34
N ILE A 332 -2.77 -16.85 -33.86
CA ILE A 332 -1.40 -17.35 -33.71
C ILE A 332 -0.78 -17.66 -35.08
N SER A 333 0.34 -16.98 -35.39
CA SER A 333 1.33 -17.48 -36.36
C SER A 333 2.70 -16.82 -36.18
N ASN A 334 2.80 -15.49 -36.28
CA ASN A 334 4.09 -14.76 -36.30
C ASN A 334 4.27 -13.65 -35.24
N ALA A 335 3.20 -13.10 -34.64
CA ALA A 335 3.32 -12.02 -33.64
C ALA A 335 3.47 -12.51 -32.20
N SER A 336 2.90 -13.69 -31.89
CA SER A 336 2.82 -14.25 -30.54
C SER A 336 4.16 -14.74 -29.99
N SER A 337 5.12 -15.12 -30.85
CA SER A 337 6.44 -15.59 -30.42
C SER A 337 7.23 -14.52 -29.65
N ASN A 338 7.16 -13.27 -30.11
CA ASN A 338 7.85 -12.17 -29.45
C ASN A 338 7.14 -11.81 -28.13
N GLY A 339 5.81 -11.68 -28.13
CA GLY A 339 5.05 -11.38 -26.90
C GLY A 339 5.30 -12.40 -25.78
N PHE A 340 5.34 -13.69 -26.12
CA PHE A 340 5.64 -14.77 -25.17
C PHE A 340 7.09 -14.70 -24.65
N ALA A 341 8.07 -14.38 -25.52
CA ALA A 341 9.46 -14.18 -25.10
C ALA A 341 9.64 -12.94 -24.21
N CYS A 342 8.94 -11.83 -24.51
CA CYS A 342 8.91 -10.62 -23.68
C CYS A 342 8.30 -10.90 -22.29
N LEU A 343 7.21 -11.68 -22.23
CA LEU A 343 6.59 -12.06 -20.96
C LEU A 343 7.53 -12.94 -20.12
N HIS A 344 8.15 -13.95 -20.73
CA HIS A 344 9.13 -14.80 -20.04
C HIS A 344 10.37 -14.02 -19.57
N SER A 345 10.88 -13.05 -20.33
CA SER A 345 12.04 -12.25 -19.91
C SER A 345 11.71 -11.37 -18.70
N CYS A 346 10.52 -10.76 -18.64
CA CYS A 346 10.05 -10.07 -17.43
C CYS A 346 9.96 -11.02 -16.23
N LEU A 347 9.34 -12.20 -16.41
CA LEU A 347 9.16 -13.22 -15.37
C LEU A 347 10.48 -13.75 -14.79
N GLU A 348 11.55 -13.88 -15.58
CA GLU A 348 12.86 -14.26 -15.04
C GLU A 348 13.48 -13.14 -14.18
N VAL A 349 13.41 -11.89 -14.64
CA VAL A 349 14.12 -10.76 -14.01
C VAL A 349 13.54 -10.40 -12.65
N PHE A 350 12.25 -10.04 -12.56
CA PHE A 350 11.70 -9.53 -11.28
C PHE A 350 11.64 -10.61 -10.18
N VAL A 351 11.52 -11.89 -10.59
CA VAL A 351 11.56 -13.04 -9.65
C VAL A 351 12.99 -13.25 -9.13
N SER A 352 14.00 -13.17 -10.00
CA SER A 352 15.41 -13.26 -9.60
C SER A 352 15.85 -12.10 -8.70
N ASN A 353 15.28 -10.92 -8.92
CA ASN A 353 15.52 -9.71 -8.11
C ASN A 353 14.66 -9.65 -6.83
N ASN A 354 13.88 -10.68 -6.51
CA ASN A 354 13.08 -10.81 -5.29
C ASN A 354 12.04 -9.68 -5.06
N VAL A 355 11.38 -9.18 -6.12
CA VAL A 355 10.42 -8.06 -6.03
C VAL A 355 9.34 -8.24 -4.94
N PHE A 356 8.89 -9.47 -4.70
CA PHE A 356 7.89 -9.78 -3.68
C PHE A 356 8.40 -9.54 -2.25
N LEU A 357 9.69 -9.75 -1.99
CA LEU A 357 10.31 -9.42 -0.70
C LEU A 357 10.45 -7.90 -0.54
N PHE A 358 10.86 -7.20 -1.60
CA PHE A 358 10.92 -5.73 -1.60
C PHE A 358 9.56 -5.08 -1.30
N MET A 359 8.48 -5.51 -1.98
CA MET A 359 7.13 -5.03 -1.70
C MET A 359 6.65 -5.41 -0.28
N LEU A 360 7.02 -6.60 0.21
CA LEU A 360 6.67 -7.02 1.56
C LEU A 360 7.36 -6.15 2.63
N ASP A 361 8.66 -5.87 2.48
CA ASP A 361 9.46 -5.19 3.50
C ASP A 361 9.39 -3.65 3.41
N LYS A 362 9.40 -3.05 2.21
CA LYS A 362 9.41 -1.59 2.02
C LYS A 362 8.02 -0.97 1.85
N PHE A 363 6.99 -1.73 1.49
CA PHE A 363 5.60 -1.26 1.41
C PHE A 363 4.74 -1.86 2.54
N LEU A 364 4.41 -3.16 2.50
CA LEU A 364 3.43 -3.76 3.43
C LEU A 364 3.86 -3.78 4.92
N ARG A 365 5.15 -3.96 5.20
CA ARG A 365 5.73 -3.95 6.57
C ARG A 365 6.15 -2.56 7.04
N SER A 366 6.07 -1.55 6.17
CA SER A 366 6.48 -0.20 6.50
C SER A 366 5.47 0.43 7.46
N PRO A 367 5.90 1.10 8.55
CA PRO A 367 4.98 1.76 9.49
C PRO A 367 4.14 2.84 8.79
N ILE A 368 4.64 3.35 7.66
CA ILE A 368 4.02 4.27 6.71
C ILE A 368 2.60 3.83 6.29
N TYR A 369 2.37 2.53 6.12
CA TYR A 369 1.10 1.95 5.64
C TYR A 369 0.33 1.19 6.72
N GLN A 370 0.74 1.32 7.99
CA GLN A 370 0.16 0.58 9.12
C GLN A 370 -0.44 1.48 10.20
N ASN A 371 -0.13 2.77 10.21
CA ASN A 371 -0.54 3.71 11.26
C ASN A 371 -1.40 4.87 10.73
N ASP A 372 -1.17 5.32 9.50
CA ASP A 372 -2.02 6.29 8.80
C ASP A 372 -3.11 5.54 8.02
N SER A 373 -4.37 5.96 8.15
CA SER A 373 -5.48 5.45 7.33
C SER A 373 -5.98 6.53 6.37
N GLU A 374 -5.18 6.85 5.36
CA GLU A 374 -5.64 7.62 4.20
C GLU A 374 -6.33 6.70 3.18
N ASP A 375 -7.41 7.15 2.55
CA ASP A 375 -8.16 6.35 1.57
C ASP A 375 -7.29 5.93 0.36
N ILE A 376 -6.25 6.71 0.05
CA ILE A 376 -5.27 6.43 -1.02
C ILE A 376 -4.36 5.25 -0.63
N ASP A 377 -4.00 5.11 0.64
CA ASP A 377 -3.19 3.99 1.13
C ASP A 377 -4.00 2.68 1.04
N HIS A 378 -5.30 2.73 1.36
CA HIS A 378 -6.23 1.61 1.12
C HIS A 378 -6.44 1.30 -0.38
N LEU A 379 -6.55 2.32 -1.23
CA LEU A 379 -6.62 2.16 -2.70
C LEU A 379 -5.36 1.48 -3.26
N CYS A 380 -4.16 1.88 -2.81
CA CYS A 380 -2.91 1.24 -3.22
C CYS A 380 -2.86 -0.23 -2.78
N ILE A 381 -3.30 -0.56 -1.56
CA ILE A 381 -3.42 -1.94 -1.09
C ILE A 381 -4.43 -2.75 -1.94
N TYR A 382 -5.58 -2.16 -2.29
CA TYR A 382 -6.55 -2.79 -3.19
C TYR A 382 -5.95 -3.08 -4.58
N HIS A 383 -5.22 -2.14 -5.17
CA HIS A 383 -4.58 -2.36 -6.48
C HIS A 383 -3.39 -3.32 -6.42
N LEU A 384 -2.66 -3.39 -5.29
CA LEU A 384 -1.66 -4.44 -5.06
C LEU A 384 -2.32 -5.82 -4.96
N HIS A 385 -3.46 -5.94 -4.26
CA HIS A 385 -4.24 -7.18 -4.21
C HIS A 385 -4.75 -7.57 -5.61
N LYS A 386 -5.28 -6.60 -6.38
CA LYS A 386 -5.73 -6.79 -7.77
C LYS A 386 -4.59 -7.29 -8.67
N LEU A 387 -3.43 -6.64 -8.62
CA LEU A 387 -2.21 -7.04 -9.32
C LEU A 387 -1.81 -8.49 -8.97
N MET A 388 -1.74 -8.82 -7.68
CA MET A 388 -1.37 -10.16 -7.22
C MET A 388 -2.41 -11.23 -7.59
N THR A 389 -3.70 -10.88 -7.63
CA THR A 389 -4.78 -11.78 -8.08
C THR A 389 -4.62 -12.09 -9.57
N CYS A 390 -4.52 -11.07 -10.42
CA CYS A 390 -4.33 -11.25 -11.85
C CYS A 390 -3.03 -11.98 -12.19
N PHE A 391 -1.95 -11.75 -11.43
CA PHE A 391 -0.73 -12.55 -11.52
C PHE A 391 -1.00 -14.03 -11.23
N LEU A 392 -1.56 -14.36 -10.06
CA LEU A 392 -1.75 -15.76 -9.63
C LEU A 392 -2.83 -16.52 -10.43
N SER A 393 -3.79 -15.83 -11.05
CA SER A 393 -4.72 -16.44 -12.01
C SER A 393 -4.00 -17.05 -13.22
N HIS A 394 -3.04 -16.34 -13.82
CA HIS A 394 -2.44 -16.77 -15.08
C HIS A 394 -1.50 -18.00 -14.91
N PRO A 395 -1.61 -19.04 -15.76
CA PRO A 395 -0.88 -20.30 -15.55
C PRO A 395 0.65 -20.15 -15.57
N LEU A 396 1.23 -19.32 -16.45
CA LEU A 396 2.69 -19.12 -16.49
C LEU A 396 3.25 -18.54 -15.18
N ALA A 397 2.47 -17.74 -14.46
CA ALA A 397 2.88 -17.21 -13.15
C ALA A 397 2.90 -18.31 -12.09
N ARG A 398 1.87 -19.18 -12.09
CA ARG A 398 1.80 -20.34 -11.19
C ARG A 398 2.93 -21.33 -11.45
N ASP A 399 3.23 -21.61 -12.71
CA ASP A 399 4.38 -22.41 -13.12
C ASP A 399 5.71 -21.76 -12.68
N LYS A 400 5.85 -20.43 -12.77
CA LYS A 400 7.07 -19.74 -12.32
C LYS A 400 7.24 -19.75 -10.80
N VAL A 401 6.16 -19.58 -10.04
CA VAL A 401 6.16 -19.73 -8.57
C VAL A 401 6.46 -21.18 -8.17
N LYS A 402 5.93 -22.16 -8.92
CA LYS A 402 6.23 -23.58 -8.75
C LYS A 402 7.71 -23.89 -8.98
N GLU A 403 8.28 -23.45 -10.10
CA GLU A 403 9.70 -23.61 -10.40
C GLU A 403 10.58 -22.97 -9.31
N SER A 404 10.19 -21.78 -8.83
CA SER A 404 10.90 -21.09 -7.74
C SER A 404 10.82 -21.83 -6.40
N LYS A 405 9.65 -22.42 -6.07
CA LYS A 405 9.45 -23.30 -4.89
C LYS A 405 10.31 -24.56 -5.00
N GLU A 406 10.30 -25.23 -6.15
CA GLU A 406 11.12 -26.43 -6.41
C GLU A 406 12.63 -26.13 -6.38
N ARG A 407 13.05 -24.98 -6.91
CA ARG A 407 14.44 -24.47 -6.85
C ARG A 407 14.87 -24.20 -5.41
N ALA A 408 14.03 -23.54 -4.60
CA ALA A 408 14.31 -23.32 -3.17
C ALA A 408 14.36 -24.63 -2.37
N MET A 409 13.45 -25.57 -2.64
CA MET A 409 13.43 -26.88 -1.97
C MET A 409 14.64 -27.77 -2.31
N SER A 410 15.17 -27.67 -3.53
CA SER A 410 16.34 -28.45 -3.99
C SER A 410 17.68 -27.85 -3.57
N ILE A 411 17.79 -26.52 -3.45
CA ILE A 411 18.96 -25.87 -2.82
C ILE A 411 19.09 -26.26 -1.33
N LEU A 412 17.97 -26.59 -0.67
CA LEU A 412 17.90 -26.86 0.78
C LEU A 412 17.70 -28.33 1.15
N SER A 413 17.71 -29.27 0.19
CA SER A 413 17.57 -30.72 0.44
C SER A 413 18.42 -31.55 -0.54
N PRO A 414 19.28 -32.49 -0.06
CA PRO A 414 20.02 -33.40 -0.93
C PRO A 414 19.18 -34.41 -1.72
N TYR A 415 17.87 -34.50 -1.48
CA TYR A 415 16.98 -35.48 -2.11
C TYR A 415 15.63 -34.87 -2.50
N CYS A 416 15.40 -34.74 -3.82
CA CYS A 416 14.09 -34.98 -4.42
C CYS A 416 14.21 -35.21 -5.94
N SER A 417 13.38 -36.08 -6.50
CA SER A 417 13.21 -36.26 -7.95
C SER A 417 11.78 -35.86 -8.33
N ALA A 418 11.64 -35.00 -9.34
CA ALA A 418 10.36 -34.36 -9.68
C ALA A 418 9.29 -35.32 -10.21
N ARG A 419 8.02 -34.99 -9.95
CA ARG A 419 6.83 -35.45 -10.68
C ARG A 419 5.81 -34.32 -10.80
N GLN A 420 5.14 -34.24 -11.94
CA GLN A 420 4.16 -33.19 -12.25
C GLN A 420 2.71 -33.63 -11.97
N SER A 421 1.88 -32.63 -11.69
CA SER A 421 0.42 -32.60 -11.56
C SER A 421 -0.06 -31.27 -12.19
N PHE A 422 -1.29 -31.23 -12.73
CA PHE A 422 -1.71 -30.27 -13.78
C PHE A 422 -3.24 -30.05 -13.75
N TRP A 423 -3.72 -28.81 -14.01
CA TRP A 423 -5.13 -28.39 -14.26
C TRP A 423 -6.07 -28.40 -13.03
N LEU A 424 -7.16 -27.61 -12.85
CA LEU A 424 -7.82 -26.37 -13.39
C LEU A 424 -8.95 -26.02 -12.36
N PHE A 425 -9.68 -24.89 -12.27
CA PHE A 425 -9.55 -23.44 -12.59
C PHE A 425 -10.87 -22.73 -12.16
N GLY A 426 -10.98 -21.38 -12.10
CA GLY A 426 -12.28 -20.66 -12.08
C GLY A 426 -12.63 -19.85 -10.82
N ASN A 427 -11.83 -18.84 -10.44
CA ASN A 427 -11.85 -18.08 -9.16
C ASN A 427 -11.55 -18.95 -7.92
N ASP A 428 -11.98 -20.20 -7.98
CA ASP A 428 -11.20 -21.35 -7.53
C ASP A 428 -9.73 -21.34 -7.99
N GLU A 429 -9.27 -20.51 -8.96
CA GLU A 429 -7.83 -20.34 -9.28
C GLU A 429 -6.96 -19.99 -8.07
N LEU A 430 -7.41 -19.09 -7.19
CA LEU A 430 -6.66 -18.77 -5.97
C LEU A 430 -6.67 -19.95 -4.98
N TRP A 431 -7.74 -20.75 -4.97
CA TRP A 431 -7.83 -21.97 -4.16
C TRP A 431 -7.07 -23.15 -4.78
N GLU A 432 -6.95 -23.22 -6.09
CA GLU A 432 -6.10 -24.14 -6.88
C GLU A 432 -4.62 -23.82 -6.60
N PHE A 433 -4.26 -22.53 -6.63
CA PHE A 433 -2.96 -22.05 -6.18
C PHE A 433 -2.69 -22.38 -4.70
N LEU A 434 -3.66 -22.21 -3.79
CA LEU A 434 -3.50 -22.58 -2.37
C LEU A 434 -3.36 -24.10 -2.17
N ASN A 435 -4.12 -24.91 -2.91
CA ASN A 435 -3.95 -26.37 -2.91
C ASN A 435 -2.53 -26.73 -3.37
N PHE A 436 -2.05 -26.18 -4.49
CA PHE A 436 -0.68 -26.37 -4.96
C PHE A 436 0.39 -25.81 -3.97
N ALA A 437 0.12 -24.68 -3.31
CA ALA A 437 1.02 -24.10 -2.31
C ALA A 437 1.25 -25.06 -1.14
N GLY A 438 0.20 -25.80 -0.74
CA GLY A 438 0.25 -26.89 0.25
C GLY A 438 0.77 -28.23 -0.28
N GLU A 439 0.79 -28.50 -1.59
CA GLU A 439 1.40 -29.71 -2.12
C GLU A 439 2.91 -29.72 -1.87
N HIS A 440 3.43 -30.78 -1.25
CA HIS A 440 4.86 -31.06 -1.06
C HIS A 440 5.72 -29.96 -0.39
N HIS A 441 6.09 -30.20 0.88
CA HIS A 441 7.08 -29.42 1.61
C HIS A 441 8.25 -30.32 2.05
N THR A 442 9.49 -29.92 1.74
CA THR A 442 10.72 -30.61 2.19
C THR A 442 11.43 -29.90 3.35
N ASN A 443 11.02 -28.68 3.68
CA ASN A 443 11.58 -27.84 4.75
C ASN A 443 10.46 -27.08 5.48
N PHE A 444 10.78 -26.40 6.59
CA PHE A 444 9.84 -25.57 7.34
C PHE A 444 9.59 -24.18 6.72
N GLN A 445 10.45 -23.74 5.79
CA GLN A 445 10.41 -22.39 5.22
C GLN A 445 9.27 -22.18 4.22
N THR A 446 8.77 -23.24 3.58
CA THR A 446 7.61 -23.20 2.67
C THR A 446 6.24 -23.42 3.34
N PRO A 447 6.04 -24.32 4.33
CA PRO A 447 4.76 -24.47 5.02
C PRO A 447 4.46 -23.32 5.99
N LEU A 448 5.46 -22.69 6.61
CA LEU A 448 5.22 -21.61 7.58
C LEU A 448 4.51 -20.39 6.94
N PRO A 449 4.94 -19.84 5.79
CA PRO A 449 4.17 -18.81 5.08
C PRO A 449 2.78 -19.29 4.66
N PHE A 450 2.66 -20.51 4.14
CA PHE A 450 1.38 -21.09 3.70
C PHE A 450 0.36 -21.21 4.84
N LEU A 451 0.77 -21.70 6.01
CA LEU A 451 -0.07 -21.77 7.20
C LEU A 451 -0.45 -20.37 7.70
N ASN A 452 0.47 -19.40 7.66
CA ASN A 452 0.13 -18.01 7.99
C ASN A 452 -0.92 -17.44 7.01
N THR A 453 -0.83 -17.74 5.70
CA THR A 453 -1.85 -17.36 4.71
C THR A 453 -3.21 -18.00 5.02
N LEU A 454 -3.27 -19.29 5.34
CA LEU A 454 -4.51 -19.95 5.76
C LEU A 454 -5.10 -19.33 7.04
N SER A 455 -4.25 -18.92 7.99
CA SER A 455 -4.68 -18.24 9.22
C SER A 455 -5.30 -16.88 8.95
N THR A 456 -4.79 -16.13 7.97
CA THR A 456 -5.37 -14.84 7.53
C THR A 456 -6.67 -15.05 6.74
N LEU A 457 -6.76 -16.09 5.90
CA LEU A 457 -7.97 -16.41 5.13
C LEU A 457 -9.13 -16.89 6.02
N ALA A 458 -8.83 -17.48 7.19
CA ALA A 458 -9.82 -17.88 8.19
C ALA A 458 -10.39 -16.71 9.03
N TYR A 459 -10.37 -15.46 8.52
CA TYR A 459 -10.88 -14.28 9.22
C TYR A 459 -12.42 -14.18 9.28
N CYS A 460 -13.13 -14.66 8.25
CA CYS A 460 -14.61 -14.69 8.23
C CYS A 460 -15.15 -16.13 8.24
N GLN A 461 -16.45 -16.30 8.42
CA GLN A 461 -17.08 -17.62 8.57
C GLN A 461 -16.97 -18.48 7.29
N GLU A 462 -17.13 -17.88 6.11
CA GLU A 462 -16.94 -18.56 4.82
C GLU A 462 -15.47 -18.94 4.61
N GLY A 463 -14.56 -18.04 4.99
CA GLY A 463 -13.11 -18.26 4.90
C GLY A 463 -12.64 -19.40 5.82
N ALA A 464 -13.08 -19.40 7.08
CA ALA A 464 -12.85 -20.47 8.04
C ALA A 464 -13.38 -21.82 7.53
N SER A 465 -14.58 -21.84 6.95
CA SER A 465 -15.18 -23.04 6.33
C SER A 465 -14.36 -23.57 5.14
N LYS A 466 -13.95 -22.69 4.20
CA LYS A 466 -13.10 -23.08 3.07
C LYS A 466 -11.71 -23.58 3.51
N VAL A 467 -11.09 -22.91 4.48
CA VAL A 467 -9.80 -23.34 5.05
C VAL A 467 -9.95 -24.72 5.72
N TYR A 468 -11.05 -24.98 6.43
CA TYR A 468 -11.31 -26.30 7.02
C TYR A 468 -11.45 -27.42 5.99
N GLU A 469 -12.22 -27.21 4.91
CA GLU A 469 -12.32 -28.22 3.84
C GLU A 469 -10.98 -28.43 3.11
N LEU A 470 -10.13 -27.40 3.01
CA LEU A 470 -8.75 -27.56 2.53
C LEU A 470 -7.90 -28.40 3.50
N LEU A 471 -8.00 -28.19 4.82
CA LEU A 471 -7.31 -29.00 5.85
C LEU A 471 -7.75 -30.48 5.87
N LYS A 472 -9.00 -30.78 5.49
CA LYS A 472 -9.51 -32.14 5.25
C LYS A 472 -9.06 -32.72 3.90
N GLY A 473 -8.80 -31.83 2.93
CA GLY A 473 -8.58 -32.16 1.53
C GLY A 473 -7.33 -32.99 1.26
N LYS A 474 -7.35 -33.71 0.14
CA LYS A 474 -6.22 -34.57 -0.30
C LYS A 474 -4.92 -33.77 -0.50
N ALA A 475 -5.00 -32.50 -0.90
CA ALA A 475 -3.86 -31.61 -1.07
C ALA A 475 -3.15 -31.26 0.26
N PHE A 476 -3.88 -31.19 1.37
CA PHE A 476 -3.29 -30.94 2.69
C PHE A 476 -2.83 -32.23 3.40
N HIS A 477 -3.30 -33.41 2.97
CA HIS A 477 -2.83 -34.69 3.53
C HIS A 477 -1.30 -34.84 3.53
N PRO A 478 -0.53 -34.49 2.47
CA PRO A 478 0.92 -34.40 2.53
C PRO A 478 1.43 -33.54 3.69
N VAL A 479 0.99 -32.28 3.81
CA VAL A 479 1.39 -31.35 4.90
C VAL A 479 1.12 -31.97 6.27
N ARG A 480 -0.09 -32.52 6.45
CA ARG A 480 -0.50 -33.18 7.70
C ARG A 480 0.37 -34.41 7.98
N SER A 481 0.59 -35.27 7.01
CA SER A 481 1.42 -36.47 7.16
C SER A 481 2.89 -36.16 7.42
N THR A 482 3.42 -35.04 6.90
CA THR A 482 4.78 -34.57 7.18
C THR A 482 4.87 -33.99 8.59
N LEU A 483 4.01 -33.03 8.97
CA LEU A 483 4.01 -32.41 10.31
C LEU A 483 3.78 -33.47 11.41
N PHE A 484 2.70 -34.25 11.32
CA PHE A 484 2.40 -35.28 12.31
C PHE A 484 3.34 -36.49 12.21
N GLY A 485 3.92 -36.77 11.05
CA GLY A 485 4.96 -37.79 10.87
C GLY A 485 6.24 -37.44 11.62
N TYR A 486 6.71 -36.19 11.51
CA TYR A 486 7.81 -35.69 12.34
C TYR A 486 7.47 -35.75 13.82
N LEU A 487 6.24 -35.43 14.22
CA LEU A 487 5.82 -35.57 15.62
C LEU A 487 5.85 -37.02 16.13
N SER A 488 5.42 -38.01 15.36
CA SER A 488 5.63 -39.42 15.74
C SER A 488 7.11 -39.78 15.83
N LEU A 489 7.96 -39.27 14.93
CA LEU A 489 9.40 -39.48 15.00
C LEU A 489 10.06 -38.78 16.21
N TYR A 490 9.53 -37.65 16.68
CA TYR A 490 9.97 -37.03 17.94
C TYR A 490 9.46 -37.80 19.16
N ASP A 491 8.19 -38.22 19.16
CA ASP A 491 7.58 -39.05 20.22
C ASP A 491 8.37 -40.37 20.41
N ASP A 492 8.71 -41.05 19.33
CA ASP A 492 9.54 -42.27 19.34
C ASP A 492 10.98 -42.01 19.79
N LYS A 493 11.64 -40.96 19.28
CA LYS A 493 13.01 -40.58 19.71
C LYS A 493 13.06 -40.19 21.20
N ILE A 494 12.07 -39.45 21.68
CA ILE A 494 11.97 -39.05 23.08
C ILE A 494 11.79 -40.31 23.94
N LYS A 495 10.87 -41.22 23.60
CA LYS A 495 10.72 -42.52 24.27
C LYS A 495 12.00 -43.35 24.26
N GLN A 496 12.72 -43.39 23.13
CA GLN A 496 14.00 -44.12 23.01
C GLN A 496 15.10 -43.51 23.90
N SER A 497 15.18 -42.18 23.99
CA SER A 497 16.11 -41.51 24.91
C SER A 497 15.70 -41.68 26.38
N LEU A 498 14.40 -41.66 26.72
CA LEU A 498 13.90 -41.95 28.07
C LEU A 498 14.17 -43.40 28.52
N GLN A 499 14.30 -44.35 27.59
CA GLN A 499 14.74 -45.72 27.85
C GLN A 499 16.27 -45.85 28.03
N THR A 500 17.04 -44.81 27.73
CA THR A 500 18.51 -44.83 27.69
C THR A 500 19.07 -43.83 28.70
N ALA A 501 19.35 -44.27 29.93
CA ALA A 501 19.52 -43.40 31.10
C ALA A 501 20.64 -42.33 31.07
N GLU A 502 21.53 -42.33 30.06
CA GLU A 502 22.58 -41.31 29.84
C GLU A 502 22.40 -40.51 28.54
N ALA A 503 21.33 -40.75 27.77
CA ALA A 503 21.09 -40.03 26.52
C ALA A 503 20.60 -38.60 26.79
N MET A 504 21.30 -37.61 26.20
CA MET A 504 20.70 -36.27 26.04
C MET A 504 19.41 -36.40 25.24
N LEU A 505 18.33 -35.81 25.77
CA LEU A 505 17.06 -35.73 25.07
C LEU A 505 17.24 -34.90 23.79
N PRO A 506 16.60 -35.28 22.66
CA PRO A 506 16.72 -34.53 21.41
C PRO A 506 16.11 -33.12 21.56
N GLU A 507 16.85 -32.11 21.08
CA GLU A 507 16.32 -30.76 20.92
C GLU A 507 15.22 -30.73 19.86
N PHE A 508 14.19 -29.90 20.07
CA PHE A 508 13.10 -29.70 19.13
C PHE A 508 13.48 -28.59 18.14
N PRO A 509 13.55 -28.83 16.82
CA PRO A 509 13.97 -27.79 15.88
C PRO A 509 13.01 -26.60 15.85
N GLU A 510 13.58 -25.40 16.00
CA GLU A 510 12.88 -24.11 16.00
C GLU A 510 12.01 -23.89 14.75
N GLY A 511 12.42 -24.45 13.60
CA GLY A 511 11.64 -24.42 12.36
C GLY A 511 10.36 -25.28 12.42
N ASP A 512 10.47 -26.50 12.94
CA ASP A 512 9.34 -27.41 13.12
C ASP A 512 8.37 -26.84 14.17
N ALA A 513 8.91 -26.29 15.25
CA ALA A 513 8.10 -25.66 16.30
C ALA A 513 7.31 -24.45 15.77
N LYS A 514 7.92 -23.58 14.96
CA LYS A 514 7.23 -22.47 14.29
C LYS A 514 6.17 -22.93 13.29
N ALA A 515 6.41 -24.00 12.54
CA ALA A 515 5.40 -24.58 11.66
C ALA A 515 4.20 -25.14 12.45
N LEU A 516 4.42 -25.72 13.62
CA LEU A 516 3.35 -26.21 14.51
C LEU A 516 2.58 -25.07 15.18
N VAL A 517 3.24 -24.00 15.61
CA VAL A 517 2.58 -22.76 16.07
C VAL A 517 1.67 -22.19 14.98
N ALA A 518 2.17 -22.09 13.74
CA ALA A 518 1.35 -21.61 12.62
C ALA A 518 0.16 -22.54 12.34
N TYR A 519 0.35 -23.86 12.43
CA TYR A 519 -0.74 -24.83 12.29
C TYR A 519 -1.82 -24.71 13.38
N LEU A 520 -1.40 -24.47 14.63
CA LEU A 520 -2.29 -24.20 15.76
C LEU A 520 -3.07 -22.88 15.56
N ASN A 521 -2.41 -21.83 15.06
CA ASN A 521 -3.06 -20.55 14.75
C ASN A 521 -4.12 -20.67 13.63
N VAL A 522 -3.89 -21.50 12.60
CA VAL A 522 -4.93 -21.83 11.60
C VAL A 522 -6.14 -22.47 12.28
N HIS A 523 -5.93 -23.50 13.11
CA HIS A 523 -7.02 -24.17 13.83
C HIS A 523 -7.76 -23.22 14.78
N HIS A 524 -7.05 -22.35 15.50
CA HIS A 524 -7.65 -21.32 16.34
C HIS A 524 -8.58 -20.43 15.52
N LYS A 525 -8.12 -19.86 14.40
CA LYS A 525 -8.93 -18.97 13.57
C LYS A 525 -10.13 -19.67 12.93
N VAL A 526 -9.99 -20.94 12.54
CA VAL A 526 -11.11 -21.76 12.06
C VAL A 526 -12.15 -21.98 13.17
N VAL A 527 -11.75 -22.32 14.40
CA VAL A 527 -12.65 -22.54 15.55
C VAL A 527 -13.34 -21.24 16.01
N GLU A 528 -12.59 -20.14 16.03
CA GLU A 528 -13.02 -18.80 16.42
C GLU A 528 -14.12 -18.26 15.48
N ASN A 529 -13.86 -18.25 14.17
CA ASN A 529 -14.70 -17.57 13.17
C ASN A 529 -15.68 -18.50 12.44
N GLY A 530 -15.47 -19.82 12.47
CA GLY A 530 -16.30 -20.78 11.74
C GLY A 530 -17.65 -21.12 12.42
N ASN A 531 -18.51 -21.81 11.66
CA ASN A 531 -19.80 -22.34 12.11
C ASN A 531 -19.69 -23.13 13.44
N PRO A 532 -20.43 -22.78 14.50
CA PRO A 532 -20.34 -23.47 15.79
C PRO A 532 -20.68 -24.97 15.74
N ILE A 533 -21.51 -25.41 14.78
CA ILE A 533 -21.96 -26.81 14.66
C ILE A 533 -20.80 -27.76 14.27
N ASP A 534 -19.83 -27.28 13.49
CA ASP A 534 -18.75 -28.12 12.95
C ASP A 534 -17.54 -28.28 13.91
N ARG A 535 -17.54 -27.54 15.03
CA ARG A 535 -16.40 -27.41 15.97
C ARG A 535 -15.91 -28.73 16.57
N GLU A 536 -16.79 -29.69 16.80
CA GLU A 536 -16.42 -31.01 17.35
C GLU A 536 -15.46 -31.76 16.42
N TYR A 537 -15.70 -31.70 15.10
CA TYR A 537 -14.84 -32.32 14.10
C TYR A 537 -13.47 -31.64 14.00
N TRP A 538 -13.38 -30.33 14.27
CA TRP A 538 -12.13 -29.55 14.21
C TRP A 538 -11.16 -29.96 15.30
N LEU A 539 -11.65 -30.05 16.53
CA LEU A 539 -10.84 -30.36 17.71
C LEU A 539 -10.32 -31.81 17.68
N SER A 540 -10.99 -32.73 16.99
CA SER A 540 -10.45 -34.07 16.67
C SER A 540 -9.12 -34.02 15.90
N GLY A 541 -8.89 -32.96 15.13
CA GLY A 541 -7.72 -32.80 14.26
C GLY A 541 -6.41 -32.57 15.00
N ILE A 542 -6.49 -31.94 16.18
CA ILE A 542 -5.34 -31.50 16.99
C ILE A 542 -4.98 -32.45 18.15
N VAL A 543 -5.79 -33.48 18.43
CA VAL A 543 -5.56 -34.45 19.53
C VAL A 543 -4.12 -35.02 19.60
N PRO A 544 -3.41 -35.32 18.49
CA PRO A 544 -2.03 -35.80 18.57
C PRO A 544 -1.01 -34.75 19.07
N LEU A 545 -1.35 -33.45 19.04
CA LEU A 545 -0.49 -32.37 19.53
C LEU A 545 -0.50 -32.28 21.07
N PHE A 546 -1.59 -32.66 21.73
CA PHE A 546 -1.67 -32.64 23.19
C PHE A 546 -0.64 -33.57 23.85
N LYS A 547 -0.26 -34.67 23.19
CA LYS A 547 0.82 -35.58 23.61
C LYS A 547 2.20 -34.93 23.74
N LEU A 548 2.37 -33.69 23.26
CA LEU A 548 3.62 -32.94 23.34
C LEU A 548 3.70 -32.07 24.61
N LEU A 549 2.59 -31.89 25.34
CA LEU A 549 2.52 -31.00 26.51
C LEU A 549 3.38 -31.52 27.67
N GLY A 550 3.33 -32.82 27.98
CA GLY A 550 4.16 -33.46 29.01
C GLY A 550 5.68 -33.45 28.74
N TYR A 551 6.14 -33.28 27.50
CA TYR A 551 7.57 -33.38 27.18
C TYR A 551 8.36 -32.11 27.51
N LYS A 552 9.42 -32.23 28.33
CA LYS A 552 10.14 -31.07 28.91
C LYS A 552 10.88 -30.17 27.92
N ASN A 553 11.28 -30.69 26.75
CA ASN A 553 12.08 -29.92 25.76
C ASN A 553 11.26 -29.35 24.60
N VAL A 554 9.92 -29.50 24.63
CA VAL A 554 9.03 -28.82 23.69
C VAL A 554 9.02 -27.32 24.05
N PRO A 555 9.28 -26.39 23.09
CA PRO A 555 9.47 -24.97 23.40
C PRO A 555 8.29 -24.36 24.19
N PRO A 556 8.54 -23.48 25.18
CA PRO A 556 7.48 -22.94 26.04
C PRO A 556 6.35 -22.26 25.25
N TYR A 557 6.68 -21.52 24.20
CA TYR A 557 5.70 -20.85 23.34
C TYR A 557 4.75 -21.86 22.67
N LEU A 558 5.27 -22.98 22.15
CA LEU A 558 4.45 -24.02 21.50
C LEU A 558 3.52 -24.72 22.51
N LYS A 559 3.92 -24.85 23.78
CA LYS A 559 3.01 -25.31 24.84
C LYS A 559 1.91 -24.29 25.13
N VAL A 560 2.28 -23.01 25.23
CA VAL A 560 1.34 -21.91 25.45
C VAL A 560 0.30 -21.87 24.34
N ASP A 561 0.67 -21.93 23.07
CA ASP A 561 -0.28 -21.87 21.95
C ASP A 561 -1.22 -23.09 21.91
N ASN A 562 -0.74 -24.30 22.25
CA ASN A 562 -1.61 -25.47 22.46
C ASN A 562 -2.61 -25.22 23.61
N CYS A 563 -2.18 -24.65 24.73
CA CYS A 563 -3.05 -24.36 25.87
C CYS A 563 -4.03 -23.21 25.61
N VAL A 564 -3.66 -22.21 24.81
CA VAL A 564 -4.55 -21.11 24.38
C VAL A 564 -5.74 -21.70 23.60
N LEU A 565 -5.48 -22.61 22.66
CA LEU A 565 -6.49 -23.34 21.90
C LEU A 565 -7.49 -24.14 22.77
N MET A 566 -7.12 -24.49 24.02
CA MET A 566 -8.00 -25.20 24.96
C MET A 566 -8.73 -24.29 25.96
N LEU A 567 -8.33 -23.01 26.10
CA LEU A 567 -8.74 -22.15 27.23
C LEU A 567 -9.16 -20.72 26.86
N LEU A 568 -9.12 -20.34 25.57
CA LEU A 568 -9.44 -18.98 25.10
C LEU A 568 -10.20 -18.97 23.77
N PRO A 569 -11.53 -18.75 23.79
CA PRO A 569 -12.18 -17.90 22.80
C PRO A 569 -11.92 -16.43 23.19
N PRO A 570 -11.11 -15.66 22.45
CA PRO A 570 -10.92 -14.25 22.75
C PRO A 570 -12.20 -13.45 22.49
N THR A 571 -12.45 -12.44 23.33
CA THR A 571 -13.56 -11.46 23.26
C THR A 571 -14.98 -11.96 23.57
N GLY A 572 -15.47 -11.58 24.76
CA GLY A 572 -16.82 -11.05 25.03
C GLY A 572 -18.07 -11.83 24.61
N ALA A 573 -18.32 -11.95 23.30
CA ALA A 573 -19.61 -12.37 22.74
C ALA A 573 -19.91 -13.87 22.89
N LEU A 574 -18.87 -14.72 22.94
CA LEU A 574 -19.02 -16.18 22.83
C LEU A 574 -19.35 -16.92 24.14
N ARG A 575 -19.62 -16.22 25.25
CA ARG A 575 -19.95 -16.85 26.55
C ARG A 575 -21.25 -17.70 26.52
N ASN A 576 -22.06 -17.57 25.47
CA ASN A 576 -23.35 -18.25 25.31
C ASN A 576 -23.36 -19.37 24.24
N ALA A 577 -22.27 -19.60 23.49
CA ALA A 577 -22.25 -20.55 22.37
C ALA A 577 -21.04 -21.51 22.42
N ILE A 578 -20.83 -22.09 23.60
CA ILE A 578 -19.87 -23.17 23.87
C ILE A 578 -20.65 -24.38 24.39
N GLU A 579 -21.50 -24.94 23.53
CA GLU A 579 -21.86 -26.36 23.59
C GLU A 579 -20.69 -27.16 22.99
N ILE A 580 -19.55 -27.16 23.68
CA ILE A 580 -18.52 -28.18 23.43
C ILE A 580 -19.11 -29.51 23.87
N SER A 581 -19.05 -30.50 22.97
CA SER A 581 -19.43 -31.89 23.23
C SER A 581 -18.85 -32.35 24.58
N PRO A 582 -19.67 -32.86 25.51
CA PRO A 582 -19.23 -33.18 26.86
C PRO A 582 -18.11 -34.22 26.88
N ASP A 583 -18.18 -35.19 25.97
CA ASP A 583 -17.16 -36.23 25.75
C ASP A 583 -15.78 -35.63 25.42
N LEU A 584 -15.77 -34.54 24.63
CA LEU A 584 -14.54 -33.81 24.30
C LEU A 584 -14.03 -32.98 25.48
N LYS A 585 -14.93 -32.41 26.30
CA LYS A 585 -14.55 -31.71 27.54
C LYS A 585 -13.88 -32.67 28.51
N GLU A 586 -14.46 -33.86 28.75
CA GLU A 586 -13.83 -34.88 29.60
C GLU A 586 -12.51 -35.40 29.00
N THR A 587 -12.44 -35.58 27.67
CA THR A 587 -11.20 -35.94 26.98
C THR A 587 -10.08 -34.92 27.23
N ILE A 588 -10.35 -33.63 27.01
CA ILE A 588 -9.39 -32.53 27.26
C ILE A 588 -8.98 -32.48 28.74
N TRP A 589 -9.94 -32.65 29.65
CA TRP A 589 -9.70 -32.64 31.09
C TRP A 589 -8.79 -33.80 31.52
N SER A 590 -9.01 -35.00 30.97
CA SER A 590 -8.19 -36.18 31.27
C SER A 590 -6.71 -36.01 30.87
N TYR A 591 -6.41 -35.31 29.76
CA TYR A 591 -5.04 -34.97 29.39
C TYR A 591 -4.43 -33.95 30.38
N LEU A 592 -5.19 -32.92 30.79
CA LEU A 592 -4.74 -31.94 31.77
C LEU A 592 -4.49 -32.55 33.17
N GLU A 593 -5.25 -33.58 33.55
CA GLU A 593 -5.06 -34.32 34.81
C GLU A 593 -3.95 -35.38 34.76
N HIS A 594 -3.56 -35.88 33.57
CA HIS A 594 -2.48 -36.88 33.43
C HIS A 594 -1.08 -36.28 33.22
N ASP A 595 -0.94 -35.15 32.51
CA ASP A 595 0.37 -34.58 32.13
C ASP A 595 1.06 -33.74 33.23
N ASP A 596 0.46 -33.66 34.43
CA ASP A 596 1.00 -33.04 35.65
C ASP A 596 1.62 -31.65 35.43
N LEU A 597 0.75 -30.67 35.13
CA LEU A 597 1.13 -29.27 34.85
C LEU A 597 1.80 -28.44 35.98
N PRO A 598 1.98 -28.86 37.26
CA PRO A 598 2.73 -28.06 38.25
C PRO A 598 4.18 -27.67 37.88
N MET A 599 4.76 -28.25 36.82
CA MET A 599 6.08 -27.90 36.29
C MET A 599 6.21 -26.47 35.70
N PHE A 600 5.11 -25.76 35.42
CA PHE A 600 5.15 -24.44 34.75
C PHE A 600 5.82 -23.30 35.54
N VAL A 601 6.03 -23.47 36.86
CA VAL A 601 6.45 -22.42 37.80
C VAL A 601 7.87 -21.86 37.53
N GLY A 602 8.73 -22.55 36.76
CA GLY A 602 10.18 -22.31 36.76
C GLY A 602 10.85 -21.71 35.51
N LEU A 603 10.13 -21.45 34.40
CA LEU A 603 10.77 -21.27 33.07
C LEU A 603 10.39 -20.01 32.25
N CYS A 604 9.58 -19.08 32.77
CA CYS A 604 9.27 -17.84 32.04
C CYS A 604 10.46 -16.87 32.05
N ALA A 605 11.02 -16.57 30.87
CA ALA A 605 12.18 -15.68 30.71
C ALA A 605 11.85 -14.37 29.96
N GLN A 606 10.68 -14.25 29.33
CA GLN A 606 10.25 -13.00 28.68
C GLN A 606 8.95 -12.42 29.28
N PRO A 607 8.70 -11.10 29.13
CA PRO A 607 7.52 -10.44 29.71
C PRO A 607 6.17 -10.91 29.16
N ARG A 608 6.10 -11.31 27.88
CA ARG A 608 4.85 -11.84 27.28
C ARG A 608 4.43 -13.16 27.91
N ASP A 609 5.38 -14.05 28.19
CA ASP A 609 5.12 -15.37 28.79
C ASP A 609 4.43 -15.22 30.15
N THR A 610 4.83 -14.21 30.93
CA THR A 610 4.29 -13.96 32.27
C THR A 610 2.85 -13.44 32.24
N GLU A 611 2.49 -12.58 31.28
CA GLU A 611 1.11 -12.11 31.11
C GLU A 611 0.19 -13.25 30.63
N ILE A 612 0.66 -14.08 29.69
CA ILE A 612 -0.12 -15.21 29.18
C ILE A 612 -0.29 -16.29 30.27
N HIS A 613 0.75 -16.56 31.07
CA HIS A 613 0.65 -17.43 32.24
C HIS A 613 -0.34 -16.89 33.29
N ALA A 614 -0.39 -15.57 33.51
CA ALA A 614 -1.37 -14.96 34.40
C ALA A 614 -2.82 -15.10 33.89
N ARG A 615 -3.05 -15.00 32.56
CA ARG A 615 -4.34 -15.32 31.94
C ARG A 615 -4.68 -16.80 32.08
N PHE A 616 -3.75 -17.71 31.78
CA PHE A 616 -3.91 -19.15 31.89
C PHE A 616 -4.39 -19.58 33.29
N VAL A 617 -3.71 -19.12 34.35
CA VAL A 617 -4.07 -19.42 35.75
C VAL A 617 -5.40 -18.79 36.18
N ASN A 618 -5.81 -17.66 35.60
CA ASN A 618 -7.11 -17.05 35.89
C ASN A 618 -8.26 -17.72 35.13
N ASN A 619 -8.07 -18.12 33.87
CA ASN A 619 -9.08 -18.83 33.09
C ASN A 619 -9.37 -20.22 33.68
N LEU A 620 -8.34 -20.97 34.09
CA LEU A 620 -8.49 -22.25 34.79
C LEU A 620 -9.16 -22.14 36.18
N LYS A 621 -9.37 -20.93 36.71
CA LYS A 621 -10.13 -20.66 37.94
C LYS A 621 -11.54 -20.12 37.69
N GLN A 622 -11.94 -19.99 36.43
CA GLN A 622 -13.27 -19.50 36.00
C GLN A 622 -14.07 -20.55 35.19
N ILE A 623 -13.47 -21.73 34.98
CA ILE A 623 -14.08 -22.95 34.43
C ILE A 623 -14.48 -23.87 35.59
#